data_AF-A0A1C3XHD5-F1
#
_entry.id   AF-A0A1C3XHD5-F1
#
_cell.length_a   1.000
_cell.length_b   1.000
_cell.length_c   1.000
_cell.angle_alpha   90.00
_cell.angle_beta   90.00
_cell.angle_gamma   90.00
#
_symmetry.space_group_name_H-M   'P 1'
#
loop_
_entity.id
_entity.type
_entity.pdbx_description
1 polymer ?
#
loop_
_entity_poly.entity_id
_entity_poly.type
_entity_poly.pdbx_seq_one_letter_code
_entity_poly.pdbx_strand_id
1 'polypeptide(L)'
;MATPALAARDPIFYLHHSNLDRLWEWWRNQPPLEGDPPRTPEYIWTQEPYLFVSPNAKKTGFTAGESFGMVGTAYSYDQLAPVPTAVAGSPLAASSPRPPNRVSRSDDVLSVTPRGSAATQLAPEPGAGAPVASPSSRWILRFSEVSSPAAPSGVFDIYLDGPGAGAVAGQPAGSFALFGTHDHAIAGHAGQTASDKVIEVTNRMRELIAQGIDPASVRVTVISNSTSAAAVRIGRIELFSR
;
A
#
# COMPACT_ATOMS: atom_id res chain seq x y z
N MET A 1 16.52 -2.04 14.55
CA MET A 1 15.20 -1.43 14.23
C MET A 1 14.14 -2.37 13.67
N ALA A 2 14.41 -3.64 13.34
CA ALA A 2 13.46 -4.51 12.61
C ALA A 2 12.24 -5.00 13.42
N THR A 3 12.21 -4.76 14.73
CA THR A 3 11.12 -5.19 15.62
C THR A 3 10.51 -3.95 16.30
N PRO A 4 9.21 -3.65 16.12
CA PRO A 4 8.57 -2.45 16.65
C PRO A 4 8.81 -2.22 18.15
N ALA A 5 8.67 -3.27 18.98
CA ALA A 5 8.82 -3.19 20.44
C ALA A 5 10.22 -2.76 20.91
N LEU A 6 11.24 -2.91 20.06
CA LEU A 6 12.63 -2.59 20.38
C LEU A 6 13.22 -1.50 19.48
N ALA A 7 12.46 -1.03 18.48
CA ALA A 7 12.99 -0.17 17.43
C ALA A 7 13.55 1.15 17.98
N ALA A 8 12.82 1.78 18.91
CA ALA A 8 13.20 3.06 19.51
C ALA A 8 14.42 3.00 20.46
N ARG A 9 14.96 1.80 20.75
CA ARG A 9 16.22 1.65 21.51
C ARG A 9 17.45 2.01 20.69
N ASP A 10 17.32 2.07 19.37
CA ASP A 10 18.36 2.53 18.46
C ASP A 10 18.11 4.02 18.12
N PRO A 11 19.04 4.94 18.42
CA PRO A 11 18.84 6.37 18.15
C PRO A 11 18.52 6.70 16.69
N ILE A 12 18.95 5.88 15.72
CA ILE A 12 18.62 6.12 14.31
C ILE A 12 17.12 6.02 14.02
N PHE A 13 16.35 5.40 14.91
CA PHE A 13 14.88 5.31 14.84
C PHE A 13 14.24 6.68 14.68
N TYR A 14 14.65 7.66 15.48
CA TYR A 14 14.07 8.99 15.46
C TYR A 14 14.41 9.73 14.16
N LEU A 15 15.62 9.55 13.63
CA LEU A 15 16.02 10.13 12.34
C LEU A 15 15.29 9.48 11.16
N HIS A 16 15.11 8.16 11.21
CA HIS A 16 14.30 7.44 10.23
C HIS A 16 12.85 7.94 10.22
N HIS A 17 12.22 8.05 11.40
CA HIS A 17 10.84 8.53 11.53
C HIS A 17 10.69 10.02 11.21
N SER A 18 11.70 10.85 11.44
CA SER A 18 11.71 12.24 10.97
C SER A 18 11.64 12.32 9.44
N ASN A 19 12.34 11.44 8.72
CA ASN A 19 12.20 11.40 7.26
C ASN A 19 10.84 10.84 6.80
N LEU A 20 10.19 9.96 7.57
CA LEU A 20 8.82 9.53 7.27
C LEU A 20 7.81 10.67 7.45
N ASP A 21 7.95 11.47 8.52
CA ASP A 21 7.14 12.68 8.74
C ASP A 21 7.38 13.72 7.62
N ARG A 22 8.62 13.87 7.17
CA ARG A 22 8.96 14.68 5.99
C ARG A 22 8.28 14.19 4.70
N LEU A 23 8.22 12.87 4.47
CA LEU A 23 7.54 12.29 3.30
C LEU A 23 6.02 12.51 3.36
N TRP A 24 5.44 12.45 4.57
CA TRP A 24 4.06 12.82 4.79
C TRP A 24 3.81 14.29 4.40
N GLU A 25 4.66 15.21 4.88
CA GLU A 25 4.56 16.63 4.54
C GLU A 25 4.68 16.87 3.03
N TRP A 26 5.63 16.20 2.40
CA TRP A 26 5.79 16.24 0.96
C TRP A 26 4.52 15.76 0.22
N TRP A 27 3.93 14.63 0.64
CA TRP A 27 2.72 14.08 0.04
C TRP A 27 1.51 15.01 0.19
N ARG A 28 1.33 15.62 1.36
CA ARG A 28 0.22 16.57 1.60
C ARG A 28 0.28 17.78 0.67
N ASN A 29 1.49 18.23 0.31
CA ASN A 29 1.71 19.37 -0.57
C ASN A 29 1.62 19.02 -2.08
N GLN A 30 1.39 17.75 -2.44
CA GLN A 30 1.14 17.38 -3.84
C GLN A 30 -0.29 17.73 -4.25
N PRO A 31 -0.54 18.05 -5.53
CA PRO A 31 -1.90 18.11 -6.06
C PRO A 31 -2.67 16.81 -5.73
N PRO A 32 -3.95 16.89 -5.30
CA PRO A 32 -4.75 15.69 -5.11
C PRO A 32 -4.95 14.99 -6.45
N LEU A 33 -4.84 13.67 -6.47
CA LEU A 33 -5.22 12.88 -7.63
C LEU A 33 -6.73 12.66 -7.60
N GLU A 34 -7.32 12.40 -8.78
CA GLU A 34 -8.74 12.09 -8.87
C GLU A 34 -9.08 10.91 -7.97
N GLY A 35 -10.06 11.15 -7.09
CA GLY A 35 -10.55 10.15 -6.16
C GLY A 35 -9.75 9.97 -4.88
N ASP A 36 -8.70 10.77 -4.67
CA ASP A 36 -8.00 10.81 -3.39
C ASP A 36 -8.95 11.31 -2.28
N PRO A 37 -8.84 10.76 -1.05
CA PRO A 37 -9.51 11.34 0.10
C PRO A 37 -9.05 12.79 0.34
N PRO A 38 -9.92 13.68 0.86
CA PRO A 38 -9.49 14.96 1.41
C PRO A 38 -8.30 14.77 2.35
N ARG A 39 -7.22 15.50 2.10
CA ARG A 39 -5.98 15.42 2.90
C ARG A 39 -6.04 16.32 4.14
N THR A 40 -7.23 16.51 4.69
CA THR A 40 -7.47 17.39 5.84
C THR A 40 -7.47 16.59 7.14
N PRO A 41 -7.04 17.19 8.27
CA PRO A 41 -7.03 16.51 9.55
C PRO A 41 -8.37 15.92 9.98
N GLU A 42 -9.47 16.58 9.63
CA GLU A 42 -10.84 16.21 10.01
C GLU A 42 -11.34 14.99 9.22
N TYR A 43 -10.83 14.78 8.01
CA TYR A 43 -11.23 13.66 7.17
C TYR A 43 -10.42 12.39 7.47
N ILE A 44 -9.12 12.52 7.74
CA ILE A 44 -8.22 11.35 7.79
C ILE A 44 -8.23 10.67 9.17
N TRP A 45 -8.61 11.37 10.26
CA TRP A 45 -8.41 10.87 11.62
C TRP A 45 -9.55 11.17 12.58
N THR A 46 -9.53 10.48 13.73
CA THR A 46 -10.40 10.76 14.86
C THR A 46 -9.94 12.02 15.61
N GLN A 47 -10.86 12.69 16.30
CA GLN A 47 -10.56 13.78 17.23
C GLN A 47 -10.00 13.25 18.58
N GLU A 48 -9.67 11.96 18.66
CA GLU A 48 -9.18 11.33 19.89
C GLU A 48 -7.74 11.79 20.17
N PRO A 49 -7.43 12.27 21.39
CA PRO A 49 -6.08 12.70 21.72
C PRO A 49 -5.16 11.51 22.02
N TYR A 50 -3.94 11.56 21.48
CA TYR A 50 -2.83 10.69 21.87
C TYR A 50 -2.06 11.30 23.04
N LEU A 51 -1.72 10.50 24.05
CA LEU A 51 -1.03 10.97 25.25
C LEU A 51 0.49 10.83 25.12
N PHE A 52 1.20 11.92 25.41
CA PHE A 52 2.66 12.01 25.44
C PHE A 52 3.15 12.45 26.82
N VAL A 53 4.43 12.18 27.11
CA VAL A 53 5.12 12.71 28.29
C VAL A 53 6.04 13.84 27.83
N SER A 54 5.81 15.04 28.35
CA SER A 54 6.64 16.20 28.09
C SER A 54 7.98 16.13 28.85
N PRO A 55 8.97 16.99 28.50
CA PRO A 55 10.26 17.03 29.21
C PRO A 55 10.17 17.28 30.72
N ASN A 56 9.09 17.90 31.21
CA ASN A 56 8.83 18.11 32.64
C ASN A 56 7.95 17.00 33.27
N ALA A 57 7.90 15.81 32.65
CA ALA A 57 7.17 14.63 33.12
C ALA A 57 5.64 14.82 33.25
N LYS A 58 5.07 15.80 32.55
CA LYS A 58 3.61 15.99 32.50
C LYS A 58 3.02 15.19 31.34
N LYS A 59 1.86 14.56 31.58
CA LYS A 59 1.06 13.97 30.50
C LYS A 59 0.36 15.07 29.72
N THR A 60 0.54 15.08 28.41
CA THR A 60 -0.09 16.03 27.49
C THR A 60 -0.75 15.26 26.36
N GLY A 61 -2.00 15.60 26.05
CA GLY A 61 -2.72 15.05 24.91
C GLY A 61 -2.50 15.92 23.67
N PHE A 62 -2.35 15.28 22.51
CA PHE A 62 -2.40 15.93 21.20
C PHE A 62 -3.31 15.13 20.28
N THR A 63 -4.24 15.80 19.64
CA THR A 63 -5.00 15.25 18.51
C THR A 63 -4.11 15.17 17.26
N ALA A 64 -4.52 14.37 16.28
CA ALA A 64 -3.86 14.35 14.97
C ALA A 64 -3.89 15.75 14.31
N GLY A 65 -5.00 16.49 14.44
CA GLY A 65 -5.13 17.85 13.92
C GLY A 65 -4.14 18.85 14.53
N GLU A 66 -4.01 18.84 15.85
CA GLU A 66 -3.02 19.70 16.53
C GLU A 66 -1.58 19.36 16.10
N SER A 67 -1.29 18.07 15.91
CA SER A 67 0.03 17.60 15.47
C SER A 67 0.35 18.10 14.05
N PHE A 68 -0.62 18.10 13.12
CA PHE A 68 -0.41 18.65 11.78
C PHE A 68 -0.14 20.15 11.76
N GLY A 69 -0.73 20.90 12.70
CA GLY A 69 -0.51 22.34 12.82
C GLY A 69 0.90 22.72 13.28
N MET A 70 1.72 21.76 13.73
CA MET A 70 3.08 22.00 14.21
C MET A 70 4.09 22.22 13.07
N VAL A 71 3.85 21.66 11.89
CA VAL A 71 4.73 21.87 10.73
C VAL A 71 4.57 23.31 10.23
N GLY A 72 5.68 24.03 10.14
CA GLY A 72 5.73 25.46 9.81
C GLY A 72 5.54 26.41 11.00
N THR A 73 5.14 25.92 12.18
CA THR A 73 4.96 26.74 13.38
C THR A 73 5.95 26.40 14.49
N ALA A 74 6.10 25.11 14.81
CA ALA A 74 7.00 24.60 15.84
C ALA A 74 8.29 24.01 15.25
N TYR A 75 8.23 23.47 14.04
CA TYR A 75 9.38 22.96 13.30
C TYR A 75 9.14 23.00 11.79
N SER A 76 10.19 22.82 10.99
CA SER A 76 10.08 22.70 9.52
C SER A 76 11.19 21.80 8.96
N TYR A 77 11.06 21.44 7.68
CA TYR A 77 12.07 20.69 6.94
C TYR A 77 12.79 21.60 5.94
N ASP A 78 14.12 21.55 5.90
CA ASP A 78 14.94 22.38 5.00
C ASP A 78 14.56 22.21 3.53
N GLN A 79 14.28 20.97 3.12
CA GLN A 79 13.87 20.62 1.76
C GLN A 79 12.82 19.51 1.78
N LEU A 80 11.64 19.77 1.23
CA LEU A 80 10.77 18.69 0.79
C LEU A 80 11.34 18.10 -0.50
N ALA A 81 11.15 16.80 -0.75
CA ALA A 81 11.60 16.21 -2.01
C ALA A 81 11.01 17.00 -3.18
N PRO A 82 11.72 17.16 -4.32
CA PRO A 82 11.11 17.76 -5.49
C PRO A 82 9.84 16.97 -5.82
N VAL A 83 8.75 17.68 -6.14
CA VAL A 83 7.58 17.09 -6.75
C VAL A 83 8.09 16.25 -7.95
N PRO A 84 7.91 14.92 -7.99
CA PRO A 84 8.14 14.15 -9.19
C PRO A 84 7.37 14.85 -10.28
N THR A 85 8.06 15.28 -11.33
CA THR A 85 7.40 15.88 -12.48
C THR A 85 6.38 14.86 -12.96
N ALA A 86 5.09 15.13 -12.72
CA ALA A 86 4.04 14.30 -13.27
C ALA A 86 4.31 14.25 -14.78
N VAL A 87 4.52 13.06 -15.33
CA VAL A 87 4.56 12.88 -16.78
C VAL A 87 3.25 13.47 -17.28
N ALA A 88 3.34 14.54 -18.07
CA ALA A 88 2.20 15.28 -18.57
C ALA A 88 1.24 14.29 -19.26
N GLY A 89 0.13 14.00 -18.59
CA GLY A 89 -0.81 12.96 -18.96
C GLY A 89 -2.21 13.34 -18.49
N SER A 90 -2.80 14.26 -19.26
CA SER A 90 -4.19 14.70 -19.26
C SER A 90 -4.68 15.60 -18.11
N PRO A 91 -5.46 16.67 -18.44
CA PRO A 91 -6.22 17.39 -17.44
C PRO A 91 -7.21 16.42 -16.79
N LEU A 92 -7.12 16.30 -15.46
CA LEU A 92 -8.06 15.55 -14.64
C LEU A 92 -9.42 16.23 -14.76
N ALA A 93 -10.28 15.72 -15.63
CA ALA A 93 -11.69 16.04 -15.59
C ALA A 93 -12.23 15.49 -14.25
N ALA A 94 -12.82 16.36 -13.44
CA ALA A 94 -13.45 15.95 -12.19
C ALA A 94 -14.61 14.99 -12.50
N SER A 95 -14.36 13.67 -12.44
CA SER A 95 -15.46 12.71 -12.35
C SER A 95 -15.80 12.51 -10.87
N SER A 96 -17.11 12.44 -10.60
CA SER A 96 -17.65 12.10 -9.29
C SER A 96 -16.97 10.85 -8.72
N PRO A 97 -16.85 10.69 -7.38
CA PRO A 97 -16.22 9.51 -6.81
C PRO A 97 -17.04 8.26 -7.13
N ARG A 98 -16.75 7.65 -8.28
CA ARG A 98 -17.25 6.33 -8.64
C ARG A 98 -16.54 5.33 -7.75
N PRO A 99 -17.26 4.42 -7.07
CA PRO A 99 -16.62 3.31 -6.38
C PRO A 99 -15.78 2.52 -7.40
N PRO A 100 -14.56 2.08 -7.03
CA PRO A 100 -13.72 1.31 -7.93
C PRO A 100 -14.49 0.09 -8.43
N ASN A 101 -14.58 -0.10 -9.75
CA ASN A 101 -15.26 -1.25 -10.32
C ASN A 101 -14.29 -2.44 -10.26
N ARG A 102 -14.69 -3.53 -9.60
CA ARG A 102 -13.93 -4.77 -9.63
C ARG A 102 -14.01 -5.36 -11.05
N VAL A 103 -12.86 -5.64 -11.64
CA VAL A 103 -12.73 -6.12 -13.02
C VAL A 103 -12.52 -7.63 -13.04
N SER A 104 -11.62 -8.11 -12.17
CA SER A 104 -11.28 -9.52 -12.09
C SER A 104 -10.82 -9.89 -10.68
N ARG A 105 -10.85 -11.19 -10.37
CA ARG A 105 -10.42 -11.73 -9.08
C ARG A 105 -9.83 -13.12 -9.20
N SER A 106 -9.05 -13.54 -8.21
CA SER A 106 -8.62 -14.94 -8.08
C SER A 106 -9.76 -15.80 -7.55
N ASP A 107 -9.86 -17.02 -8.06
CA ASP A 107 -10.81 -18.02 -7.54
C ASP A 107 -10.24 -18.78 -6.34
N ASP A 108 -8.92 -18.98 -6.34
CA ASP A 108 -8.21 -19.75 -5.32
C ASP A 108 -7.39 -18.89 -4.37
N VAL A 109 -7.14 -19.47 -3.20
CA VAL A 109 -6.19 -18.95 -2.20
C VAL A 109 -4.77 -19.17 -2.72
N LEU A 110 -3.96 -18.11 -2.71
CA LEU A 110 -2.56 -18.20 -3.11
C LEU A 110 -1.67 -18.43 -1.89
N SER A 111 -0.81 -19.46 -1.95
CA SER A 111 0.19 -19.75 -0.91
C SER A 111 1.59 -19.54 -1.47
N VAL A 112 2.35 -18.62 -0.86
CA VAL A 112 3.68 -18.22 -1.32
C VAL A 112 4.72 -18.73 -0.32
N THR A 113 5.60 -19.61 -0.77
CA THR A 113 6.68 -20.14 0.07
C THR A 113 7.80 -19.11 0.27
N PRO A 114 8.58 -19.21 1.36
CA PRO A 114 9.79 -18.40 1.55
C PRO A 114 10.76 -18.54 0.39
N ARG A 115 11.32 -17.41 -0.08
CA ARG A 115 12.21 -17.36 -1.26
C ARG A 115 11.62 -18.02 -2.52
N GLY A 116 10.30 -18.18 -2.56
CA GLY A 116 9.58 -18.85 -3.63
C GLY A 116 8.75 -17.88 -4.45
N SER A 117 8.02 -18.44 -5.41
CA SER A 117 7.02 -17.72 -6.19
C SER A 117 5.74 -18.53 -6.28
N ALA A 118 4.62 -17.84 -6.40
CA ALA A 118 3.34 -18.45 -6.71
C ALA A 118 2.59 -17.54 -7.70
N ALA A 119 1.82 -18.14 -8.60
CA ALA A 119 1.04 -17.42 -9.60
C ALA A 119 -0.42 -17.85 -9.55
N THR A 120 -1.31 -16.92 -9.87
CA THR A 120 -2.73 -17.19 -10.08
C THR A 120 -3.22 -16.45 -11.31
N GLN A 121 -4.17 -17.04 -12.01
CA GLN A 121 -4.87 -16.41 -13.13
C GLN A 121 -6.12 -15.74 -12.57
N LEU A 122 -6.29 -14.44 -12.83
CA LEU A 122 -7.54 -13.78 -12.47
C LEU A 122 -8.64 -14.18 -13.46
N ALA A 123 -9.85 -14.32 -12.93
CA ALA A 123 -11.07 -14.56 -13.68
C ALA A 123 -11.93 -13.28 -13.72
N PRO A 124 -12.71 -13.06 -14.79
CA PRO A 124 -13.61 -11.91 -14.90
C PRO A 124 -14.59 -11.85 -13.73
N GLU A 125 -14.85 -10.64 -13.20
CA GLU A 125 -15.85 -10.48 -12.14
C GLU A 125 -17.26 -10.77 -12.71
N PRO A 126 -18.05 -11.67 -12.10
CA PRO A 126 -19.38 -12.01 -12.58
C PRO A 126 -20.31 -10.78 -12.64
N GLY A 127 -20.89 -10.52 -13.81
CA GLY A 127 -21.79 -9.37 -14.01
C GLY A 127 -21.08 -8.03 -14.17
N ALA A 128 -19.74 -7.99 -14.15
CA ALA A 128 -19.00 -6.82 -14.61
C ALA A 128 -19.14 -6.72 -16.15
N GLY A 129 -19.58 -5.55 -16.64
CA GLY A 129 -19.48 -5.23 -18.05
C GLY A 129 -18.01 -5.18 -18.49
N ALA A 130 -17.76 -5.26 -19.81
CA ALA A 130 -16.40 -5.12 -20.34
C ALA A 130 -15.72 -3.88 -19.76
N PRO A 131 -14.48 -3.99 -19.24
CA PRO A 131 -13.79 -2.85 -18.67
C PRO A 131 -13.62 -1.78 -19.75
N VAL A 132 -14.28 -0.63 -19.59
CA VAL A 132 -14.03 0.53 -20.44
C VAL A 132 -12.72 1.15 -19.96
N ALA A 133 -11.61 0.66 -20.51
CA ALA A 133 -10.30 1.23 -20.27
C ALA A 133 -10.24 2.63 -20.89
N SER A 134 -10.37 3.66 -20.03
CA SER A 134 -10.09 5.04 -20.40
C SER A 134 -8.58 5.30 -20.24
N PRO A 135 -7.98 6.22 -21.02
CA PRO A 135 -6.64 6.73 -20.74
C PRO A 135 -6.50 7.29 -19.31
N SER A 136 -7.59 7.76 -18.70
CA SER A 136 -7.64 8.26 -17.33
C SER A 136 -7.84 7.18 -16.26
N SER A 137 -8.08 5.92 -16.65
CA SER A 137 -8.38 4.85 -15.69
C SER A 137 -7.19 4.58 -14.76
N ARG A 138 -7.47 4.54 -13.45
CA ARG A 138 -6.53 4.10 -12.41
C ARG A 138 -6.77 2.62 -12.14
N TRP A 139 -5.68 1.84 -12.09
CA TRP A 139 -5.75 0.41 -11.85
C TRP A 139 -5.15 0.06 -10.49
N ILE A 140 -5.92 -0.67 -9.68
CA ILE A 140 -5.56 -1.00 -8.30
C ILE A 140 -5.64 -2.52 -8.13
N LEU A 141 -4.61 -3.09 -7.53
CA LEU A 141 -4.59 -4.50 -7.13
C LEU A 141 -4.70 -4.59 -5.61
N ARG A 142 -5.71 -5.32 -5.14
CA ARG A 142 -5.94 -5.61 -3.71
C ARG A 142 -5.62 -7.07 -3.42
N PHE A 143 -4.86 -7.28 -2.36
CA PHE A 143 -4.60 -8.58 -1.75
C PHE A 143 -5.33 -8.60 -0.42
N SER A 144 -6.33 -9.45 -0.30
CA SER A 144 -7.17 -9.54 0.89
C SER A 144 -6.78 -10.75 1.72
N GLU A 145 -6.96 -10.62 3.04
CA GLU A 145 -6.70 -11.71 4.01
C GLU A 145 -5.25 -12.21 3.98
N VAL A 146 -4.29 -11.31 3.77
CA VAL A 146 -2.86 -11.65 3.75
C VAL A 146 -2.41 -11.99 5.16
N SER A 147 -2.04 -13.26 5.37
CA SER A 147 -1.72 -13.82 6.68
C SER A 147 -0.48 -14.70 6.63
N SER A 148 0.21 -14.82 7.77
CA SER A 148 1.36 -15.70 7.94
C SER A 148 1.41 -16.25 9.37
N PRO A 149 1.75 -17.53 9.57
CA PRO A 149 1.81 -18.13 10.90
C PRO A 149 2.96 -17.63 11.77
N ALA A 150 3.97 -16.98 11.19
CA ALA A 150 5.05 -16.30 11.92
C ALA A 150 5.23 -14.91 11.34
N ALA A 151 5.82 -13.97 12.09
CA ALA A 151 6.20 -12.65 11.60
C ALA A 151 7.05 -12.80 10.32
N PRO A 152 6.49 -12.52 9.13
CA PRO A 152 7.23 -12.71 7.90
C PRO A 152 8.12 -11.49 7.69
N SER A 153 9.43 -11.73 7.57
CA SER A 153 10.41 -10.70 7.23
C SER A 153 10.68 -10.76 5.74
N GLY A 154 10.36 -9.70 5.02
CA GLY A 154 10.67 -9.59 3.60
C GLY A 154 9.68 -8.74 2.81
N VAL A 155 9.97 -8.67 1.51
CA VAL A 155 9.19 -7.95 0.52
C VAL A 155 8.62 -8.98 -0.46
N PHE A 156 7.38 -8.74 -0.89
CA PHE A 156 6.67 -9.51 -1.89
C PHE A 156 6.57 -8.66 -3.14
N ASP A 157 7.30 -9.07 -4.19
CA ASP A 157 7.30 -8.40 -5.48
C ASP A 157 6.17 -8.95 -6.35
N ILE A 158 5.41 -8.04 -6.95
CA ILE A 158 4.21 -8.38 -7.73
C ILE A 158 4.50 -8.17 -9.20
N TYR A 159 4.30 -9.21 -9.98
CA TYR A 159 4.43 -9.18 -11.44
C TYR A 159 3.05 -9.40 -12.08
N LEU A 160 2.76 -8.59 -13.08
CA LEU A 160 1.57 -8.73 -13.92
C LEU A 160 1.99 -9.27 -15.28
N ASP A 161 1.36 -10.37 -15.67
CA ASP A 161 1.67 -11.15 -16.87
C ASP A 161 3.17 -11.51 -16.98
N GLY A 162 3.77 -11.82 -15.83
CA GLY A 162 5.16 -12.31 -15.74
C GLY A 162 5.30 -13.73 -16.29
N PRO A 163 6.54 -14.18 -16.58
CA PRO A 163 6.77 -15.56 -17.01
C PRO A 163 6.23 -16.56 -15.98
N GLY A 164 6.00 -17.80 -16.39
CA GLY A 164 5.62 -18.89 -15.48
C GLY A 164 6.62 -19.07 -14.33
N ALA A 165 6.19 -19.77 -13.28
CA ALA A 165 6.95 -19.95 -12.03
C ALA A 165 8.44 -20.25 -12.29
N GLY A 166 9.32 -19.38 -11.77
CA GLY A 166 10.78 -19.52 -11.85
C GLY A 166 11.52 -18.60 -12.84
N ALA A 167 10.83 -17.91 -13.75
CA ALA A 167 11.44 -16.90 -14.62
C ALA A 167 10.89 -15.50 -14.30
N VAL A 168 11.79 -14.55 -14.05
CA VAL A 168 11.43 -13.15 -13.78
C VAL A 168 12.04 -12.31 -14.88
N ALA A 169 11.23 -11.89 -15.83
CA ALA A 169 11.63 -10.94 -16.87
C ALA A 169 10.85 -9.64 -16.66
N GLY A 170 11.57 -8.52 -16.54
CA GLY A 170 10.99 -7.19 -16.35
C GLY A 170 11.02 -6.68 -14.90
N GLN A 171 10.50 -5.48 -14.70
CA GLN A 171 10.38 -4.83 -13.39
C GLN A 171 9.06 -5.25 -12.71
N PRO A 172 9.01 -5.37 -11.38
CA PRO A 172 7.76 -5.62 -10.68
C PRO A 172 6.78 -4.45 -10.89
N ALA A 173 5.49 -4.76 -10.97
CA ALA A 173 4.40 -3.79 -11.01
C ALA A 173 4.25 -3.04 -9.68
N GLY A 174 4.72 -3.63 -8.59
CA GLY A 174 4.72 -3.06 -7.26
C GLY A 174 5.20 -4.09 -6.23
N SER A 175 5.27 -3.69 -4.97
CA SER A 175 5.68 -4.56 -3.89
C SER A 175 4.97 -4.22 -2.59
N PHE A 176 4.79 -5.19 -1.70
CA PHE A 176 4.38 -4.92 -0.32
C PHE A 176 5.24 -5.67 0.69
N ALA A 177 5.36 -5.11 1.89
CA ALA A 177 5.97 -5.77 3.05
C ALA A 177 4.89 -6.13 4.07
N LEU A 178 5.21 -7.08 4.94
CA LEU A 178 4.34 -7.57 6.01
C LEU A 178 4.80 -7.12 7.40
N PHE A 179 5.50 -6.00 7.46
CA PHE A 179 5.92 -5.41 8.73
C PHE A 179 4.69 -5.15 9.62
N GLY A 180 4.75 -5.60 10.88
CA GLY A 180 3.71 -5.40 11.88
C GLY A 180 2.52 -6.37 11.81
N THR A 181 2.37 -7.23 10.80
CA THR A 181 1.19 -8.11 10.66
C THR A 181 1.07 -9.21 11.73
N HIS A 182 2.10 -9.41 12.55
CA HIS A 182 2.09 -10.36 13.67
C HIS A 182 2.11 -9.67 15.05
N ASP A 183 2.57 -8.43 15.13
CA ASP A 183 2.93 -7.76 16.41
C ASP A 183 1.79 -6.92 17.01
N HIS A 184 0.55 -7.05 16.52
CA HIS A 184 -0.60 -6.30 17.06
C HIS A 184 -1.16 -6.85 18.38
N ALA A 185 -0.53 -7.83 19.01
CA ALA A 185 -0.85 -8.26 20.37
C ALA A 185 -0.28 -7.27 21.42
N ILE A 186 -0.63 -5.99 21.31
CA ILE A 186 -0.35 -5.00 22.36
C ILE A 186 -1.62 -4.93 23.23
N ALA A 187 -1.50 -5.46 24.44
CA ALA A 187 -2.43 -5.32 25.58
C ALA A 187 -3.93 -5.15 25.23
N GLY A 188 -4.65 -6.27 25.07
CA GLY A 188 -6.13 -6.29 25.15
C GLY A 188 -6.89 -6.24 23.83
N HIS A 189 -6.23 -6.06 22.68
CA HIS A 189 -6.84 -6.22 21.36
C HIS A 189 -6.31 -7.50 20.71
N ALA A 190 -7.21 -8.42 20.34
CA ALA A 190 -6.86 -9.57 19.53
C ALA A 190 -6.22 -9.07 18.23
N GLY A 191 -4.91 -9.29 18.06
CA GLY A 191 -4.18 -8.84 16.89
C GLY A 191 -4.81 -9.40 15.62
N GLN A 192 -5.04 -8.55 14.62
CA GLN A 192 -5.49 -9.00 13.31
C GLN A 192 -4.39 -9.90 12.72
N THR A 193 -4.66 -11.20 12.59
CA THR A 193 -3.73 -12.18 12.00
C THR A 193 -3.67 -12.12 10.47
N ALA A 194 -4.55 -11.32 9.88
CA ALA A 194 -4.65 -11.08 8.45
C ALA A 194 -4.79 -9.57 8.18
N SER A 195 -4.23 -9.11 7.07
CA SER A 195 -4.31 -7.71 6.65
C SER A 195 -4.54 -7.60 5.15
N ASP A 196 -5.11 -6.48 4.73
CA ASP A 196 -5.22 -6.17 3.32
C ASP A 196 -4.02 -5.37 2.84
N LYS A 197 -3.58 -5.63 1.61
CA LYS A 197 -2.53 -4.88 0.92
C LYS A 197 -3.06 -4.36 -0.39
N VAL A 198 -2.73 -3.11 -0.71
CA VAL A 198 -3.21 -2.43 -1.91
C VAL A 198 -2.00 -1.81 -2.61
N ILE A 199 -1.90 -2.05 -3.91
CA ILE A 199 -0.89 -1.40 -4.76
C ILE A 199 -1.58 -0.79 -5.99
N GLU A 200 -1.08 0.36 -6.43
CA GLU A 200 -1.48 0.93 -7.71
C GLU A 200 -0.62 0.32 -8.83
N VAL A 201 -1.26 -0.20 -9.87
CA VAL A 201 -0.61 -0.89 -11.00
C VAL A 201 -0.93 -0.23 -12.35
N THR A 202 -1.37 1.04 -12.30
CA THR A 202 -1.86 1.80 -13.47
C THR A 202 -0.91 1.76 -14.66
N ASN A 203 0.36 2.14 -14.48
CA ASN A 203 1.31 2.20 -15.59
C ASN A 203 1.53 0.83 -16.23
N ARG A 204 1.70 -0.21 -15.40
CA ARG A 204 1.91 -1.57 -15.88
C ARG A 204 0.67 -2.12 -16.61
N MET A 205 -0.52 -1.86 -16.08
CA MET A 205 -1.75 -2.28 -16.74
C MET A 205 -1.96 -1.57 -18.08
N ARG A 206 -1.62 -0.28 -18.21
CA ARG A 206 -1.68 0.42 -19.50
C ARG A 206 -0.75 -0.22 -20.54
N GLU A 207 0.47 -0.58 -20.15
CA GLU A 207 1.41 -1.29 -21.03
C GLU A 207 0.84 -2.63 -21.50
N LEU A 208 0.29 -3.42 -20.58
CA LEU A 208 -0.28 -4.74 -20.88
C LEU A 208 -1.52 -4.62 -21.80
N ILE A 209 -2.40 -3.67 -21.53
CA ILE A 209 -3.57 -3.39 -22.39
C ILE A 209 -3.12 -2.99 -23.80
N ALA A 210 -2.09 -2.14 -23.91
CA ALA A 210 -1.53 -1.75 -25.21
C ALA A 210 -0.90 -2.94 -25.97
N GLN A 211 -0.48 -3.99 -25.26
CA GLN A 211 0.01 -5.25 -25.81
C GLN A 211 -1.12 -6.27 -26.10
N GLY A 212 -2.38 -5.91 -25.85
CA GLY A 212 -3.55 -6.76 -26.09
C GLY A 212 -3.89 -7.72 -24.96
N ILE A 213 -3.29 -7.57 -23.78
CA ILE A 213 -3.64 -8.36 -22.60
C ILE A 213 -4.97 -7.85 -22.03
N ASP A 214 -5.92 -8.77 -21.84
CA ASP A 214 -7.23 -8.47 -21.25
C ASP A 214 -7.12 -8.29 -19.73
N PRO A 215 -7.50 -7.12 -19.16
CA PRO A 215 -7.57 -6.91 -17.71
C PRO A 215 -8.44 -7.92 -16.96
N ALA A 216 -9.43 -8.51 -17.64
CA ALA A 216 -10.29 -9.53 -17.05
C ALA A 216 -9.60 -10.89 -16.85
N SER A 217 -8.42 -11.09 -17.47
CA SER A 217 -7.67 -12.35 -17.44
C SER A 217 -6.16 -12.11 -17.32
N VAL A 218 -5.75 -11.29 -16.35
CA VAL A 218 -4.33 -11.05 -16.06
C VAL A 218 -3.78 -12.14 -15.14
N ARG A 219 -2.57 -12.64 -15.45
CA ARG A 219 -1.81 -13.48 -14.50
C ARG A 219 -1.11 -12.60 -13.47
N VAL A 220 -1.30 -12.91 -12.19
CA VAL A 220 -0.58 -12.28 -11.08
C VAL A 220 0.43 -13.28 -10.54
N THR A 221 1.70 -12.88 -10.53
CA THR A 221 2.79 -13.66 -9.92
C THR A 221 3.33 -12.91 -8.71
N VAL A 222 3.37 -13.58 -7.57
CA VAL A 222 3.91 -13.06 -6.31
C VAL A 222 5.24 -13.75 -6.04
N ILE A 223 6.30 -12.96 -5.93
CA ILE A 223 7.64 -13.46 -5.62
C ILE A 223 8.01 -13.00 -4.22
N SER A 224 8.33 -13.96 -3.37
CA SER A 224 8.72 -13.71 -2.00
C SER A 224 10.23 -13.63 -1.90
N ASN A 225 10.76 -12.48 -1.50
CA ASN A 225 12.14 -12.37 -1.03
C ASN A 225 12.24 -12.60 0.48
N SER A 226 11.16 -13.12 1.11
CA SER A 226 11.12 -13.39 2.54
C SER A 226 12.15 -14.44 2.92
N THR A 227 12.92 -14.13 3.97
CA THR A 227 13.84 -15.06 4.60
C THR A 227 13.21 -15.80 5.78
N SER A 228 12.00 -15.43 6.19
CA SER A 228 11.25 -16.12 7.25
C SER A 228 10.77 -17.49 6.76
N ALA A 229 10.76 -18.49 7.63
CA ALA A 229 10.43 -19.88 7.28
C ALA A 229 8.93 -20.13 6.99
N ALA A 230 8.06 -19.16 7.32
CA ALA A 230 6.62 -19.31 7.17
C ALA A 230 6.13 -18.94 5.76
N ALA A 231 5.31 -19.81 5.16
CA ALA A 231 4.56 -19.46 3.95
C ALA A 231 3.57 -18.33 4.25
N VAL A 232 3.33 -17.48 3.26
CA VAL A 232 2.30 -16.45 3.31
C VAL A 232 1.08 -16.92 2.54
N ARG A 233 -0.10 -16.76 3.15
CA ARG A 233 -1.38 -17.07 2.55
C ARG A 233 -2.05 -15.76 2.15
N ILE A 234 -2.55 -15.71 0.92
CA ILE A 234 -3.35 -14.60 0.38
C ILE A 234 -4.73 -15.18 0.05
N GLY A 235 -5.76 -14.72 0.76
CA GLY A 235 -7.11 -15.26 0.61
C GLY A 235 -7.72 -14.91 -0.75
N ARG A 236 -7.50 -13.68 -1.22
CA ARG A 236 -8.01 -13.22 -2.52
C ARG A 236 -7.13 -12.16 -3.14
N ILE A 237 -7.05 -12.17 -4.47
CA ILE A 237 -6.44 -11.11 -5.27
C ILE A 237 -7.53 -10.51 -6.16
N GLU A 238 -7.65 -9.18 -6.18
CA GLU A 238 -8.71 -8.47 -6.88
C GLU A 238 -8.15 -7.27 -7.65
N LEU A 239 -8.48 -7.19 -8.94
CA LEU A 239 -8.13 -6.06 -9.78
C LEU A 239 -9.32 -5.12 -9.92
N PHE A 240 -9.08 -3.84 -9.71
CA PHE A 240 -10.07 -2.78 -9.83
C PHE A 240 -9.64 -1.76 -10.87
N SER A 241 -10.63 -1.17 -11.56
CA SER A 241 -10.47 0.03 -12.38
C SER A 241 -11.34 1.14 -11.82
N ARG A 242 -10.79 2.35 -11.77
CA ARG A 242 -11.51 3.57 -11.43
C ARG A 242 -11.36 4.60 -12.54
#